data_AF-A0A7L0DJX8-F1
#
_entry.id   AF-A0A7L0DJX8-F1
#
_cell.length_a   1.000
_cell.length_b   1.000
_cell.length_c   1.000
_cell.angle_alpha   90.00
_cell.angle_beta   90.00
_cell.angle_gamma   90.00
#
_symmetry.space_group_name_H-M   'P 1'
#
loop_
_entity.id
_entity.type
_entity.pdbx_description
1 polymer ?
#
loop_
_entity_poly.entity_id
_entity_poly.type
_entity_poly.pdbx_seq_one_letter_code
_entity_poly.pdbx_strand_id
1 'polypeptide(L)'
;MKFFSCLMALLLFLLQAVPGLSLPEDTLRCVGYHGFCFHSKSCPGPFVTFGTCSRRRKMCCIDTTSNFHTCQAEGGHCVPPEIKCLQQQVGLCPHRKWKCCTEL
;
A
#
# COMPACT_ATOMS: atom_id res chain seq x y z
N MET A 1 -12.58 -30.34 35.89
CA MET A 1 -12.56 -28.87 35.71
C MET A 1 -11.16 -28.30 35.39
N LYS A 2 -10.04 -28.81 35.94
CA LYS A 2 -8.68 -28.32 35.61
C LYS A 2 -8.22 -28.56 34.16
N PHE A 3 -8.51 -29.72 33.58
CA PHE A 3 -8.12 -30.04 32.20
C PHE A 3 -8.71 -29.09 31.15
N PHE A 4 -9.97 -28.72 31.30
CA PHE A 4 -10.62 -27.74 30.42
C PHE A 4 -9.97 -26.35 30.56
N SER A 5 -9.60 -25.94 31.77
CA SER A 5 -8.91 -24.66 31.97
C SER A 5 -7.54 -24.63 31.28
N CYS A 6 -6.76 -25.71 31.37
CA CYS A 6 -5.47 -25.81 30.69
C CYS A 6 -5.63 -25.83 29.16
N LEU A 7 -6.63 -26.55 28.65
CA LEU A 7 -6.92 -26.61 27.22
C LEU A 7 -7.28 -25.23 26.66
N MET A 8 -8.14 -24.47 27.38
CA MET A 8 -8.52 -23.11 26.99
C MET A 8 -7.34 -22.14 27.02
N ALA A 9 -6.46 -22.24 28.02
CA ALA A 9 -5.24 -21.45 28.06
C ALA A 9 -4.32 -21.75 26.86
N LEU A 10 -4.16 -23.03 26.51
CA LEU A 10 -3.33 -23.47 25.39
C LEU A 10 -3.90 -22.99 24.04
N LEU A 11 -5.21 -23.03 23.86
CA LEU A 11 -5.89 -22.50 22.67
C LEU A 11 -5.68 -20.99 22.51
N LEU A 12 -5.76 -20.22 23.61
CA LEU A 12 -5.52 -18.78 23.61
C LEU A 12 -4.06 -18.44 23.26
N PHE A 13 -3.10 -19.23 23.75
CA PHE A 13 -1.69 -19.09 23.36
C PHE A 13 -1.47 -19.39 21.87
N LEU A 14 -2.13 -20.40 21.32
CA LEU A 14 -2.05 -20.73 19.89
C LEU A 14 -2.67 -19.64 19.01
N LEU A 15 -3.74 -18.97 19.46
CA LEU A 15 -4.35 -17.83 18.77
C LEU A 15 -3.39 -16.63 18.65
N GLN A 16 -2.54 -16.39 19.65
CA GLN A 16 -1.53 -15.33 19.61
C GLN A 16 -0.30 -15.69 18.77
N ALA A 17 -0.09 -16.98 18.49
CA ALA A 17 1.08 -17.49 17.78
C ALA A 17 0.89 -17.58 16.26
N VAL A 18 -0.25 -17.15 15.69
CA VAL A 18 -0.48 -17.16 14.24
C VAL A 18 0.08 -15.87 13.62
N PRO A 19 1.23 -15.88 12.91
CA PRO A 19 1.75 -14.69 12.22
C PRO A 19 0.92 -14.32 10.98
N GLY A 20 -0.25 -14.96 10.80
CA GLY A 20 -1.01 -15.04 9.56
C GLY A 20 -2.15 -14.03 9.43
N LEU A 21 -2.31 -13.09 10.37
CA LEU A 21 -3.32 -12.03 10.27
C LEU A 21 -2.75 -10.67 9.85
N SER A 22 -1.48 -10.59 9.44
CA SER A 22 -0.95 -9.35 8.87
C SER A 22 -1.48 -9.17 7.44
N LEU A 23 -2.02 -7.99 7.15
CA LEU A 23 -2.37 -7.64 5.77
C LEU A 23 -1.11 -7.74 4.89
N PRO A 24 -1.24 -8.19 3.63
CA PRO A 24 -0.13 -8.13 2.67
C PRO A 24 0.51 -6.74 2.63
N GLU A 25 1.84 -6.67 2.51
CA GLU A 25 2.59 -5.40 2.56
C GLU A 25 2.10 -4.38 1.52
N ASP A 26 1.73 -4.85 0.34
CA ASP A 26 1.16 -4.03 -0.73
C ASP A 26 -0.23 -3.48 -0.38
N THR A 27 -1.05 -4.26 0.32
CA THR A 27 -2.33 -3.81 0.89
C THR A 27 -2.12 -2.78 1.99
N LEU A 28 -1.20 -3.03 2.93
CA LEU A 28 -0.87 -2.06 3.99
C LEU A 28 -0.37 -0.73 3.40
N ARG A 29 0.42 -0.82 2.34
CA ARG A 29 0.91 0.37 1.62
C ARG A 29 -0.24 1.15 0.99
N CYS A 30 -1.17 0.48 0.33
CA CYS A 30 -2.34 1.11 -0.28
C CYS A 30 -3.18 1.86 0.76
N VAL A 31 -3.49 1.21 1.88
CA VAL A 31 -4.22 1.81 3.00
C VAL A 31 -3.45 2.99 3.60
N GLY A 32 -2.12 2.90 3.65
CA GLY A 32 -1.26 4.00 4.11
C GLY A 32 -1.26 5.24 3.20
N TYR A 33 -1.79 5.14 1.98
CA TYR A 33 -2.07 6.28 1.09
C TYR A 33 -3.56 6.61 1.04
N HIS A 34 -4.33 6.21 2.07
CA HIS A 34 -5.78 6.36 2.13
C HIS A 34 -6.53 5.69 0.95
N GLY A 35 -5.89 4.70 0.31
CA GLY A 35 -6.46 3.96 -0.80
C GLY A 35 -7.20 2.71 -0.39
N PHE A 36 -7.91 2.11 -1.35
CA PHE A 36 -8.59 0.84 -1.21
C PHE A 36 -8.23 -0.15 -2.33
N CYS A 37 -8.40 -1.44 -2.05
CA CYS A 37 -8.14 -2.51 -3.01
C CYS A 37 -9.35 -2.82 -3.87
N PHE A 38 -9.26 -2.56 -5.16
CA PHE A 38 -10.31 -2.81 -6.13
C PHE A 38 -10.00 -4.01 -7.02
N HIS A 39 -10.99 -4.87 -7.25
CA HIS A 39 -10.77 -6.12 -7.99
C HIS A 39 -10.60 -5.91 -9.51
N SER A 40 -11.15 -4.83 -10.05
CA SER A 40 -11.14 -4.57 -11.49
C SER A 40 -9.78 -4.08 -12.00
N LYS A 41 -9.63 -4.12 -13.33
CA LYS A 41 -8.41 -3.65 -14.02
C LYS A 41 -8.19 -2.14 -13.93
N SER A 42 -9.23 -1.37 -13.64
CA SER A 42 -9.19 0.09 -13.49
C SER A 42 -10.00 0.54 -12.27
N CYS A 43 -9.54 1.61 -11.64
CA CYS A 43 -10.27 2.25 -10.56
C CYS A 43 -11.51 2.99 -11.10
N PRO A 44 -12.63 2.98 -10.36
CA PRO A 44 -13.78 3.80 -10.72
C PRO A 44 -13.43 5.28 -10.49
N GLY A 45 -13.94 6.16 -11.35
CA GLY A 45 -13.86 7.60 -11.07
C GLY A 45 -14.60 7.93 -9.75
N PRO A 46 -14.08 8.85 -8.91
CA PRO A 46 -12.96 9.78 -9.16
C PRO A 46 -11.56 9.24 -8.78
N PHE A 47 -11.42 7.95 -8.45
CA PHE A 47 -10.18 7.38 -7.96
C PHE A 47 -9.22 7.02 -9.10
N VAL A 48 -7.91 7.11 -8.84
CA VAL A 48 -6.87 6.73 -9.80
C VAL A 48 -6.13 5.48 -9.36
N THR A 49 -5.63 4.74 -10.35
CA THR A 49 -4.75 3.60 -10.12
C THR A 49 -3.38 4.09 -9.64
N PHE A 50 -2.95 3.65 -8.47
CA PHE A 50 -1.66 4.04 -7.87
C PHE A 50 -0.67 2.88 -7.74
N GLY A 51 -1.13 1.66 -7.98
CA GLY A 51 -0.31 0.46 -7.86
C GLY A 51 -1.19 -0.77 -7.73
N THR A 52 -0.66 -1.80 -7.09
CA THR A 52 -1.39 -3.04 -6.86
C THR A 52 -1.40 -3.40 -5.38
N CYS A 53 -2.33 -4.24 -5.00
CA CYS A 53 -2.46 -4.75 -3.63
C CYS A 53 -2.99 -6.19 -3.61
N SER A 54 -3.13 -6.77 -2.42
CA SER A 54 -3.58 -8.15 -2.23
C SER A 54 -2.69 -9.15 -2.99
N ARG A 55 -1.36 -9.06 -2.80
CA ARG A 55 -0.35 -9.82 -3.54
C ARG A 55 -0.42 -9.57 -5.05
N ARG A 56 -0.55 -8.29 -5.43
CA ARG A 56 -0.67 -7.81 -6.82
C ARG A 56 -1.90 -8.32 -7.60
N ARG A 57 -2.91 -8.86 -6.92
CA ARG A 57 -4.14 -9.40 -7.56
C ARG A 57 -5.24 -8.36 -7.74
N LYS A 58 -5.11 -7.20 -7.09
CA LYS A 58 -6.08 -6.10 -7.09
C LYS A 58 -5.36 -4.79 -7.37
N MET A 59 -6.08 -3.80 -7.88
CA MET A 59 -5.56 -2.44 -8.04
C MET A 59 -5.69 -1.66 -6.74
N CYS A 60 -4.66 -0.87 -6.41
CA CYS A 60 -4.75 0.13 -5.36
C CYS A 60 -5.33 1.41 -5.95
N CYS A 61 -6.50 1.81 -5.46
CA CYS A 61 -7.21 3.01 -5.88
C CYS A 61 -7.09 4.06 -4.79
N ILE A 62 -6.55 5.23 -5.13
CA ILE A 62 -6.43 6.36 -4.20
C ILE A 62 -7.27 7.54 -4.70
N ASP A 63 -7.69 8.36 -3.75
CA ASP A 63 -8.34 9.63 -4.05
C ASP A 63 -7.27 10.69 -4.29
N THR A 64 -7.23 11.24 -5.51
CA THR A 64 -6.31 12.34 -5.85
C THR A 64 -6.99 13.71 -5.79
N THR A 65 -8.27 13.79 -5.44
CA THR A 65 -8.96 15.06 -5.26
C THR A 65 -8.52 15.79 -3.98
N SER A 66 -8.01 15.04 -3.00
CA SER A 66 -7.50 15.57 -1.73
C SER A 66 -5.99 15.80 -1.76
N ASN A 67 -5.49 16.87 -2.39
CA ASN A 67 -4.08 17.35 -2.33
C ASN A 67 -2.94 16.35 -2.65
N PHE A 68 -3.23 15.10 -2.98
CA PHE A 68 -2.27 14.02 -3.15
C PHE A 68 -2.15 13.71 -4.64
N HIS A 69 -1.48 14.58 -5.39
CA HIS A 69 -1.18 14.32 -6.80
C HIS A 69 -0.17 13.18 -6.92
N THR A 70 -0.44 12.24 -7.83
CA THR A 70 0.53 11.18 -8.16
C THR A 70 1.66 11.80 -8.97
N CYS A 71 2.88 11.31 -8.77
CA CYS A 71 4.05 11.80 -9.52
C CYS A 71 3.81 11.78 -11.04
N GLN A 72 3.15 10.72 -11.54
CA GLN A 72 2.83 10.55 -12.95
C GLN A 72 1.77 11.54 -13.46
N ALA A 73 0.79 11.93 -12.63
CA ALA A 73 -0.22 12.92 -13.02
C ALA A 73 0.40 14.29 -13.30
N GLU A 74 1.51 14.60 -12.63
CA GLU A 74 2.26 15.84 -12.80
C GLU A 74 3.38 15.73 -13.84
N GLY A 75 3.47 14.63 -14.59
CA GLY A 75 4.49 14.40 -15.61
C GLY A 75 5.86 13.95 -15.08
N GLY A 76 5.97 13.62 -13.80
CA GLY A 76 7.20 13.12 -13.19
C GLY A 76 7.38 11.60 -13.26
N HIS A 77 8.59 11.16 -12.95
CA HIS A 77 9.03 9.78 -12.87
C HIS A 77 9.37 9.40 -11.43
N CYS A 78 8.79 8.29 -10.95
CA CYS A 78 9.16 7.71 -9.68
C CYS A 78 10.46 6.93 -9.82
N VAL A 79 11.48 7.29 -9.05
CA VAL A 79 12.78 6.62 -9.06
C VAL A 79 13.26 6.21 -7.67
N PRO A 80 14.09 5.15 -7.57
CA PRO A 80 14.77 4.80 -6.33
C PRO A 80 15.60 5.98 -5.76
N PRO A 81 15.80 6.05 -4.44
CA PRO A 81 16.52 7.15 -3.82
C PRO A 81 17.97 7.28 -4.30
N GLU A 82 18.57 6.18 -4.79
CA GLU A 82 19.93 6.12 -5.31
C GLU A 82 20.12 6.84 -6.66
N ILE A 83 19.06 7.01 -7.45
CA ILE A 83 19.11 7.70 -8.74
C ILE A 83 19.24 9.20 -8.51
N LYS A 84 20.25 9.87 -9.10
CA LYS A 84 20.32 11.33 -9.05
C LYS A 84 19.23 11.92 -9.92
N CYS A 85 18.49 12.90 -9.39
CA CYS A 85 17.51 13.65 -10.15
C CYS A 85 18.00 15.07 -10.31
N LEU A 86 17.86 15.62 -11.52
CA LEU A 86 18.16 17.02 -11.81
C LEU A 86 17.23 17.94 -11.02
N GLN A 87 15.95 17.58 -10.99
CA GLN A 87 14.93 18.30 -10.23
C GLN A 87 13.98 17.32 -9.52
N GLN A 88 13.87 17.49 -8.20
CA GLN A 88 12.90 16.75 -7.37
C GLN A 88 11.59 17.52 -7.31
N GLN A 89 10.49 16.78 -7.28
CA GLN A 89 9.13 17.31 -7.19
C GLN A 89 8.37 16.67 -6.02
N VAL A 90 7.39 17.40 -5.49
CA VAL A 90 6.36 16.85 -4.62
C VAL A 90 5.37 16.00 -5.44
N GLY A 91 5.32 14.71 -5.18
CA GLY A 91 4.37 13.80 -5.83
C GLY A 91 4.43 12.41 -5.21
N LEU A 92 3.29 11.73 -5.15
CA LEU A 92 3.22 10.39 -4.57
C LEU A 92 3.81 9.33 -5.51
N CYS A 93 4.61 8.43 -4.94
CA CYS A 93 5.16 7.27 -5.64
C CYS A 93 4.65 5.93 -5.04
N PRO A 94 4.39 4.92 -5.90
CA PRO A 94 3.86 3.62 -5.46
C PRO A 94 4.76 2.90 -4.44
N HIS A 95 6.05 3.23 -4.43
CA HIS A 95 7.02 2.77 -3.45
C HIS A 95 7.35 3.92 -2.49
N ARG A 96 7.15 3.70 -1.19
CA ARG A 96 7.31 4.73 -0.13
C ARG A 96 8.69 5.41 -0.10
N LYS A 97 9.75 4.71 -0.52
CA LYS A 97 11.12 5.23 -0.54
C LYS A 97 11.51 5.90 -1.86
N TRP A 98 10.66 5.80 -2.87
CA TRP A 98 10.94 6.38 -4.18
C TRP A 98 10.57 7.85 -4.17
N LYS A 99 11.34 8.62 -4.92
CA LYS A 99 11.17 10.06 -5.08
C LYS A 99 10.58 10.37 -6.46
N CYS A 100 9.84 11.46 -6.55
CA CYS A 100 9.30 11.96 -7.81
C CYS A 100 10.29 12.94 -8.46
N CYS A 101 10.62 12.72 -9.73
CA CYS A 101 11.60 13.51 -10.46
C CYS A 101 11.05 13.91 -11.83
N THR A 102 11.16 15.19 -12.18
CA THR A 102 10.67 15.73 -13.46
C THR A 102 11.70 15.61 -14.58
N GLU A 103 12.99 15.57 -14.21
CA GLU A 103 14.11 15.43 -15.13
C GLU A 103 15.10 14.41 -14.56
N LEU A 104 15.43 13.39 -15.37
CA LEU A 104 16.36 12.31 -15.06
C LEU A 104 17.77 12.62 -15.56
#